data_AF-A0A1Q5AID0-F1
#
_entry.id   AF-A0A1Q5AID0-F1
#
_cell.length_a   1.000
_cell.length_b   1.000
_cell.length_c   1.000
_cell.angle_alpha   90.00
_cell.angle_beta   90.00
_cell.angle_gamma   90.00
#
_symmetry.space_group_name_H-M   'P 1'
#
loop_
_entity.id
_entity.type
_entity.pdbx_description
1 polymer ?
#
loop_
_entity_poly.entity_id
_entity_poly.type
_entity_poly.pdbx_seq_one_letter_code
_entity_poly.pdbx_strand_id
1 'polypeptide(L)'
;MTIEEEADLLLVWLRRESNSDTQALVDAEPFWYPPGDDHLVTLIDHLRGMGMVHNTELCASGTSCSLTARGVAEAERLIADRDNPRIRLEHAINGLVAAAMENYPTARLELVDFLLSMRTAVLDEILEVAEVFRAVEYLEANGIVTVDSRSPQTVRAITLTALGIECGFKDPISVRNFLNDQRQPRIHNEWSITVNGGAPQMGQGNTQNNTFGYDPQQLTQFAREVLAAAHSADVPEEVRATVVADVEALQAELATAAPESGRVRQLAERVLQSARANLPALGWTGVAQLLSASLGTPLF
;
A
#
# COMPACT_ATOMS: atom_id res chain seq x y z
N MET A 1 14.09 -6.92 24.27
CA MET A 1 12.87 -7.61 24.72
C MET A 1 12.06 -6.60 25.49
N THR A 2 10.80 -6.43 25.16
CA THR A 2 9.91 -5.53 25.89
C THR A 2 9.34 -6.22 27.12
N ILE A 3 8.81 -5.44 28.06
CA ILE A 3 8.11 -5.98 29.24
C ILE A 3 6.92 -6.87 28.84
N GLU A 4 6.28 -6.59 27.71
CA GLU A 4 5.15 -7.35 27.18
C GLU A 4 5.61 -8.73 26.70
N GLU A 5 6.70 -8.79 25.93
CA GLU A 5 7.28 -10.07 25.45
C GLU A 5 7.74 -10.95 26.62
N GLU A 6 8.35 -10.35 27.64
CA GLU A 6 8.79 -11.04 28.86
C GLU A 6 7.61 -11.53 29.71
N ALA A 7 6.53 -10.74 29.77
CA ALA A 7 5.31 -11.12 30.47
C ALA A 7 4.58 -12.28 29.76
N ASP A 8 4.57 -12.29 28.42
CA ASP A 8 4.03 -13.40 27.62
C ASP A 8 4.81 -14.70 27.86
N LEU A 9 6.15 -14.64 27.91
CA LEU A 9 7.00 -15.77 28.26
C LEU A 9 6.72 -16.30 29.67
N LEU A 10 6.59 -15.41 30.65
CA LEU A 10 6.23 -15.77 32.02
C LEU A 10 4.84 -16.43 32.07
N LEU A 11 3.88 -15.92 31.31
CA LEU A 11 2.52 -16.46 31.28
C LEU A 11 2.47 -17.89 30.70
N VAL A 12 3.19 -18.14 29.61
CA VAL A 12 3.33 -19.48 29.02
C VAL A 12 4.05 -20.43 29.98
N TRP A 13 5.10 -19.96 30.65
CA TRP A 13 5.83 -20.74 31.65
C TRP A 13 4.94 -21.13 32.84
N LEU A 14 4.20 -20.17 33.42
CA LEU A 14 3.25 -20.42 34.51
C LEU A 14 2.20 -21.44 34.11
N ARG A 15 1.72 -21.39 32.87
CA ARG A 15 0.75 -22.36 32.35
C ARG A 15 1.31 -23.78 32.33
N ARG A 16 2.55 -23.94 31.89
CA ARG A 16 3.25 -25.24 31.91
C ARG A 16 3.42 -25.77 33.33
N GLU A 17 3.93 -24.94 34.25
CA GLU A 17 4.17 -25.34 35.64
C GLU A 17 2.87 -25.63 36.41
N SER A 18 1.78 -24.97 36.04
CA SER A 18 0.46 -25.24 36.63
C SER A 18 -0.09 -26.63 36.30
N ASN A 19 0.54 -27.39 35.38
CA ASN A 19 0.07 -28.73 34.94
C ASN A 19 -1.42 -28.76 34.56
N SER A 20 -1.89 -27.72 33.90
CA SER A 20 -3.29 -27.48 33.54
C SER A 20 -4.25 -27.14 34.68
N ASP A 21 -3.80 -27.09 35.94
CA ASP A 21 -4.61 -26.72 37.09
C ASP A 21 -4.71 -25.19 37.24
N THR A 22 -5.92 -24.67 37.09
CA THR A 22 -6.20 -23.23 37.17
C THR A 22 -6.13 -22.67 38.61
N GLN A 23 -6.06 -23.53 39.62
CA GLN A 23 -5.92 -23.12 41.03
C GLN A 23 -4.53 -23.40 41.58
N ALA A 24 -3.62 -23.96 40.77
CA ALA A 24 -2.25 -24.20 41.20
C ALA A 24 -1.56 -22.87 41.52
N LEU A 25 -1.05 -22.76 42.74
CA LEU A 25 -0.14 -21.70 43.14
C LEU A 25 1.25 -22.10 42.69
N VAL A 26 1.82 -21.35 41.75
CA VAL A 26 3.15 -21.59 41.18
C VAL A 26 4.09 -20.50 41.70
N ASP A 27 5.25 -20.90 42.22
CA ASP A 27 6.32 -19.97 42.52
C ASP A 27 7.08 -19.63 41.23
N ALA A 28 7.04 -18.36 40.82
CA ALA A 28 7.69 -17.90 39.60
C ALA A 28 9.20 -17.67 39.74
N GLU A 29 9.77 -17.76 40.93
CA GLU A 29 11.21 -17.52 41.14
C GLU A 29 12.14 -18.34 40.22
N PRO A 30 11.85 -19.63 39.88
CA PRO A 30 12.66 -20.40 38.95
C PRO A 30 12.64 -19.93 37.48
N PHE A 31 11.67 -19.09 37.09
CA PHE A 31 11.60 -18.55 35.73
C PHE A 31 12.72 -17.53 35.44
N TRP A 32 13.18 -16.81 36.46
CA TRP A 32 14.11 -15.71 36.30
C TRP A 32 15.48 -16.01 36.90
N TYR A 33 16.54 -15.54 36.25
CA TYR A 33 17.90 -15.62 36.77
C TYR A 33 18.65 -14.29 36.57
N PRO A 34 19.31 -13.74 37.60
CA PRO A 34 19.46 -14.30 38.95
C PRO A 34 18.19 -14.17 39.81
N PRO A 35 18.00 -15.05 40.81
CA PRO A 35 16.89 -14.97 41.75
C PRO A 35 16.96 -13.69 42.61
N GLY A 36 15.81 -13.20 43.05
CA GLY A 36 15.69 -11.97 43.85
C GLY A 36 15.73 -10.65 43.06
N ASP A 37 15.53 -10.71 41.74
CA ASP A 37 15.41 -9.54 40.88
C ASP A 37 14.00 -8.92 40.95
N ASP A 38 13.92 -7.61 41.22
CA ASP A 38 12.68 -6.84 41.24
C ASP A 38 11.95 -6.84 39.88
N HIS A 39 12.66 -7.18 38.80
CA HIS A 39 12.09 -7.30 37.46
C HIS A 39 11.00 -8.39 37.40
N LEU A 40 11.21 -9.53 38.06
CA LEU A 40 10.20 -10.60 38.09
C LEU A 40 8.91 -10.13 38.78
N VAL A 41 9.04 -9.39 39.88
CA VAL A 41 7.90 -8.78 40.58
C VAL A 41 7.18 -7.80 39.66
N THR A 42 7.94 -7.01 38.89
CA THR A 42 7.40 -6.07 37.91
C THR A 42 6.59 -6.78 36.82
N LEU A 43 7.07 -7.92 36.30
CA LEU A 43 6.33 -8.74 35.33
C LEU A 43 5.05 -9.33 35.92
N ILE A 44 5.11 -9.83 37.15
CA ILE A 44 3.93 -10.37 37.86
C ILE A 44 2.90 -9.27 38.10
N ASP A 45 3.33 -8.08 38.49
CA ASP A 45 2.44 -6.94 38.71
C ASP A 45 1.83 -6.42 37.40
N HIS A 46 2.59 -6.48 36.29
CA HIS A 46 2.06 -6.20 34.96
C HIS A 46 0.95 -7.20 34.58
N LEU A 47 1.20 -8.50 34.70
CA LEU A 47 0.19 -9.55 34.46
C LEU A 47 -1.03 -9.43 35.39
N ARG A 48 -0.80 -9.03 36.65
CA ARG A 48 -1.87 -8.78 37.62
C ARG A 48 -2.72 -7.57 37.21
N GLY A 49 -2.08 -6.48 36.78
CA GLY A 49 -2.76 -5.29 36.25
C GLY A 49 -3.64 -5.60 35.04
N MET A 50 -3.25 -6.58 34.23
CA MET A 50 -4.06 -7.08 33.10
C MET A 50 -5.12 -8.12 33.51
N GLY A 51 -5.16 -8.53 34.78
CA GLY A 51 -6.08 -9.54 35.31
C GLY A 51 -5.79 -10.95 34.83
N MET A 52 -4.54 -11.26 34.48
CA MET A 52 -4.10 -12.58 34.00
C MET A 52 -3.64 -13.50 35.14
N VAL A 53 -3.17 -12.93 36.25
CA VAL A 53 -2.77 -13.70 37.44
C VAL A 53 -3.42 -13.15 38.71
N HIS A 54 -3.63 -14.04 39.69
CA HIS A 54 -3.79 -13.67 41.09
C HIS A 54 -2.45 -13.91 41.80
N ASN A 55 -1.97 -12.91 42.53
CA ASN A 55 -0.87 -13.10 43.46
C ASN A 55 -1.47 -13.27 44.86
N THR A 56 -1.06 -14.31 45.58
CA THR A 56 -1.46 -14.48 46.97
C THR A 56 -0.44 -13.80 47.87
N GLU A 57 -0.87 -12.80 48.63
CA GLU A 57 -0.08 -12.15 49.71
C GLU A 57 0.40 -13.13 50.80
N LEU A 58 0.01 -14.40 50.72
CA LEU A 58 0.37 -15.49 51.62
C LEU A 58 1.84 -15.92 51.52
N CYS A 59 2.53 -15.61 50.40
CA CYS A 59 3.94 -15.92 50.23
C CYS A 59 4.80 -14.65 50.33
N ALA A 60 5.73 -14.62 51.29
CA ALA A 60 6.54 -13.44 51.62
C ALA A 60 7.43 -12.93 50.47
N SER A 61 7.65 -13.73 49.42
CA SER A 61 8.47 -13.39 48.26
C SER A 61 7.73 -12.54 47.21
N GLY A 62 6.39 -12.55 47.20
CA GLY A 62 5.61 -11.89 46.14
C GLY A 62 5.75 -12.52 44.75
N THR A 63 6.45 -13.66 44.63
CA THR A 63 6.68 -14.39 43.36
C THR A 63 5.66 -15.49 43.09
N SER A 64 4.89 -15.88 44.10
CA SER A 64 3.91 -16.96 43.97
C SER A 64 2.58 -16.45 43.42
N CYS A 65 2.15 -17.01 42.28
CA CYS A 65 0.92 -16.61 41.61
C CYS A 65 0.16 -17.80 41.02
N SER A 66 -1.15 -17.60 40.81
CA SER A 66 -2.04 -18.55 40.14
C SER A 66 -2.69 -17.87 38.94
N LEU A 67 -2.85 -18.59 37.84
CA LEU A 67 -3.47 -18.04 36.63
C LEU A 67 -4.97 -17.79 36.84
N THR A 68 -5.48 -16.66 36.33
CA THR A 68 -6.93 -16.45 36.21
C THR A 68 -7.47 -17.21 35.00
N ALA A 69 -8.79 -17.36 34.86
CA ALA A 69 -9.39 -17.92 33.64
C ALA A 69 -8.98 -17.12 32.38
N ARG A 70 -8.79 -15.81 32.51
CA ARG A 70 -8.29 -14.95 31.43
C ARG A 70 -6.82 -15.24 31.12
N GLY A 71 -5.97 -15.36 32.15
CA GLY A 71 -4.57 -15.72 31.96
C GLY A 71 -4.38 -17.08 31.32
N VAL A 72 -5.21 -18.07 31.69
CA VAL A 72 -5.22 -19.38 31.02
C VAL A 72 -5.60 -19.24 29.56
N ALA A 73 -6.71 -18.55 29.24
CA ALA A 73 -7.14 -18.38 27.86
C ALA A 73 -6.07 -17.66 27.00
N GLU A 74 -5.39 -16.67 27.57
CA GLU A 74 -4.33 -15.95 26.88
C GLU A 74 -3.06 -16.80 26.71
N ALA A 75 -2.65 -17.56 27.73
CA ALA A 75 -1.54 -18.50 27.63
C ALA A 75 -1.78 -19.56 26.54
N GLU A 76 -2.99 -20.13 26.49
CA GLU A 76 -3.37 -21.11 25.47
C GLU A 76 -3.41 -20.47 24.07
N ARG A 77 -3.84 -19.21 23.96
CA ARG A 77 -3.78 -18.45 22.69
C ARG A 77 -2.32 -18.28 22.24
N LEU A 78 -1.43 -17.86 23.14
CA LEU A 78 -0.01 -17.68 22.86
C LEU A 78 0.66 -19.01 22.45
N ILE A 79 0.37 -20.11 23.15
CA ILE A 79 0.86 -21.45 22.79
C ILE A 79 0.33 -21.86 21.41
N ALA A 80 -0.95 -21.66 21.14
CA ALA A 80 -1.54 -21.96 19.84
C ALA A 80 -0.91 -21.14 18.71
N ASP A 81 -0.59 -19.86 18.97
CA ASP A 81 0.09 -19.00 18.01
C ASP A 81 1.56 -19.39 17.81
N ARG A 82 2.27 -19.77 18.90
CA ARG A 82 3.63 -20.31 18.87
C ARG A 82 3.74 -21.56 17.99
N ASP A 83 2.75 -22.45 18.12
CA ASP A 83 2.71 -23.73 17.40
C ASP A 83 2.13 -23.58 15.98
N ASN A 84 1.60 -22.40 15.63
CA ASN A 84 0.99 -22.15 14.34
C ASN A 84 2.08 -22.06 13.24
N PRO A 85 2.11 -22.99 12.26
CA PRO A 85 3.15 -23.00 11.24
C PRO A 85 3.20 -21.72 10.40
N ARG A 86 2.05 -21.04 10.23
CA ARG A 86 1.98 -19.79 9.47
C ARG A 86 2.68 -18.65 10.21
N ILE A 87 2.51 -18.56 11.53
CA ILE A 87 3.10 -17.51 12.36
C ILE A 87 4.60 -17.74 12.46
N ARG A 88 5.03 -18.98 12.71
CA ARG A 88 6.45 -19.36 12.75
C ARG A 88 7.18 -19.06 11.44
N LEU A 89 6.58 -19.40 10.29
CA LEU A 89 7.13 -19.06 8.99
C LEU A 89 7.24 -17.54 8.78
N GLU A 90 6.22 -16.78 9.18
CA GLU A 90 6.24 -15.32 9.07
C GLU A 90 7.31 -14.68 9.97
N HIS A 91 7.46 -15.20 11.18
CA HIS A 91 8.55 -14.82 12.09
C HIS A 91 9.92 -15.09 11.46
N ALA A 92 10.13 -16.28 10.89
CA ALA A 92 11.37 -16.64 10.20
C ALA A 92 11.69 -15.70 9.03
N ILE A 93 10.68 -15.41 8.18
CA ILE A 93 10.81 -14.52 7.01
C ILE A 93 11.24 -13.12 7.44
N ASN A 94 10.51 -12.52 8.40
CA ASN A 94 10.80 -11.16 8.85
C ASN A 94 12.13 -11.10 9.64
N GLY A 95 12.41 -12.14 10.44
CA GLY A 95 13.64 -12.27 11.22
C GLY A 95 14.90 -12.35 10.34
N LEU A 96 14.86 -13.11 9.23
CA LEU A 96 15.96 -13.19 8.28
C LEU A 96 16.27 -11.83 7.62
N VAL A 97 15.23 -11.08 7.23
CA VAL A 97 15.40 -9.74 6.68
C VAL A 97 15.97 -8.79 7.72
N ALA A 98 15.43 -8.81 8.94
CA ALA A 98 15.92 -7.98 10.05
C ALA A 98 17.40 -8.28 10.36
N ALA A 99 17.77 -9.55 10.46
CA ALA A 99 19.15 -9.97 10.72
C ALA A 99 20.11 -9.55 9.59
N ALA A 100 19.70 -9.67 8.34
CA ALA A 100 20.53 -9.21 7.22
C ALA A 100 20.71 -7.69 7.21
N MET A 101 19.68 -6.92 7.61
CA MET A 101 19.75 -5.46 7.71
C MET A 101 20.74 -4.96 8.77
N GLU A 102 21.04 -5.75 9.82
CA GLU A 102 22.08 -5.40 10.81
C GLU A 102 23.47 -5.27 10.17
N ASN A 103 23.71 -5.97 9.06
CA ASN A 103 24.97 -5.95 8.31
C ASN A 103 24.97 -4.93 7.16
N TYR A 104 24.04 -3.96 7.16
CA TYR A 104 24.02 -2.87 6.19
C TYR A 104 25.35 -2.08 6.23
N PRO A 105 25.97 -1.72 5.08
CA PRO A 105 25.42 -1.72 3.72
C PRO A 105 25.56 -3.03 2.94
N THR A 106 26.30 -4.02 3.46
CA THR A 106 26.50 -5.29 2.73
C THR A 106 25.24 -6.14 2.69
N ALA A 107 24.38 -6.00 3.71
CA ALA A 107 23.09 -6.69 3.83
C ALA A 107 23.19 -8.21 3.59
N ARG A 108 24.35 -8.79 3.93
CA ARG A 108 24.65 -10.21 3.83
C ARG A 108 24.50 -10.86 5.20
N LEU A 109 23.91 -12.05 5.22
CA LEU A 109 23.72 -12.87 6.41
C LEU A 109 24.21 -14.29 6.14
N GLU A 110 25.14 -14.77 6.95
CA GLU A 110 25.46 -16.20 6.97
C GLU A 110 24.37 -16.92 7.77
N LEU A 111 23.76 -17.98 7.21
CA LEU A 111 22.60 -18.63 7.82
C LEU A 111 22.93 -19.27 9.17
N VAL A 112 24.18 -19.69 9.37
CA VAL A 112 24.62 -20.25 10.66
C VAL A 112 24.53 -19.20 11.78
N ASP A 113 24.83 -17.94 11.49
CA ASP A 113 24.76 -16.87 12.48
C ASP A 113 23.30 -16.59 12.87
N PHE A 114 22.39 -16.65 11.89
CA PHE A 114 20.96 -16.55 12.15
C PHE A 114 20.45 -17.71 13.01
N LEU A 115 20.79 -18.96 12.65
CA LEU A 115 20.37 -20.16 13.37
C LEU A 115 20.86 -20.20 14.83
N LEU A 116 21.97 -19.53 15.13
CA LEU A 116 22.53 -19.40 16.48
C LEU A 116 22.04 -18.14 17.21
N SER A 117 21.25 -17.29 16.55
CA SER A 117 20.78 -16.03 17.12
C SER A 117 19.46 -16.20 17.87
N MET A 118 19.19 -15.27 18.80
CA MET A 118 17.90 -15.15 19.48
C MET A 118 16.72 -14.83 18.53
N ARG A 119 16.99 -14.45 17.27
CA ARG A 119 15.95 -14.16 16.26
C ARG A 119 15.26 -15.42 15.74
N THR A 120 15.68 -16.60 16.19
CA THR A 120 15.00 -17.87 15.95
C THR A 120 13.99 -18.21 17.03
N ALA A 121 13.96 -17.46 18.14
CA ALA A 121 13.05 -17.72 19.24
C ALA A 121 11.63 -17.20 18.92
N VAL A 122 10.66 -18.10 18.94
CA VAL A 122 9.23 -17.80 18.94
C VAL A 122 8.70 -18.15 20.32
N LEU A 123 8.51 -17.12 21.16
CA LEU A 123 8.29 -17.31 22.60
C LEU A 123 9.40 -18.20 23.21
N ASP A 124 9.03 -19.34 23.80
CA ASP A 124 9.93 -20.26 24.50
C ASP A 124 10.47 -21.39 23.62
N GLU A 125 10.19 -21.37 22.31
CA GLU A 125 10.68 -22.36 21.35
C GLU A 125 11.58 -21.74 20.28
N ILE A 126 12.42 -22.59 19.67
CA ILE A 126 13.33 -22.21 18.59
C ILE A 126 12.77 -22.72 17.26
N LEU A 127 12.90 -21.92 16.21
CA LEU A 127 12.59 -22.33 14.84
C LEU A 127 13.43 -23.54 14.41
N GLU A 128 12.79 -24.54 13.80
CA GLU A 128 13.51 -25.65 13.20
C GLU A 128 14.30 -25.18 11.98
N VAL A 129 15.40 -25.87 11.69
CA VAL A 129 16.22 -25.62 10.50
C VAL A 129 15.36 -25.65 9.23
N ALA A 130 14.47 -26.64 9.10
CA ALA A 130 13.58 -26.74 7.94
C ALA A 130 12.64 -25.54 7.78
N GLU A 131 12.21 -24.90 8.88
CA GLU A 131 11.38 -23.69 8.85
C GLU A 131 12.17 -22.49 8.30
N VAL A 132 13.43 -22.34 8.72
CA VAL A 132 14.32 -21.29 8.23
C VAL A 132 14.62 -21.46 6.74
N PHE A 133 14.88 -22.68 6.27
CA PHE A 133 15.12 -22.93 4.85
C PHE A 133 13.86 -22.67 4.00
N ARG A 134 12.67 -23.04 4.48
CA ARG A 134 11.39 -22.67 3.82
C ARG A 134 11.21 -21.14 3.73
N ALA A 135 11.62 -20.40 4.74
CA ALA A 135 11.59 -18.94 4.71
C ALA A 135 12.58 -18.36 3.69
N VAL A 136 13.78 -18.94 3.57
CA VAL A 136 14.76 -18.55 2.54
C VAL A 136 14.22 -18.81 1.14
N GLU A 137 13.64 -19.98 0.88
CA GLU A 137 12.99 -20.31 -0.40
C GLU A 137 11.89 -19.31 -0.75
N TYR A 138 11.06 -18.93 0.23
CA TYR A 138 10.02 -17.92 0.05
C TYR A 138 10.60 -16.55 -0.32
N LEU A 139 11.64 -16.12 0.39
CA LEU A 139 12.29 -14.83 0.16
C LEU A 139 12.97 -14.77 -1.22
N GLU A 140 13.64 -15.86 -1.62
CA GLU A 140 14.29 -15.98 -2.93
C GLU A 140 13.25 -15.97 -4.06
N ALA A 141 12.17 -16.76 -3.93
CA ALA A 141 11.10 -16.81 -4.92
C ALA A 141 10.38 -15.47 -5.13
N ASN A 142 10.39 -14.58 -4.13
CA ASN A 142 9.82 -13.24 -4.23
C ASN A 142 10.87 -12.14 -4.50
N GLY A 143 12.12 -12.51 -4.80
CA GLY A 143 13.19 -11.57 -5.16
C GLY A 143 13.64 -10.65 -4.01
N ILE A 144 13.34 -11.01 -2.76
CA ILE A 144 13.76 -10.25 -1.57
C ILE A 144 15.23 -10.52 -1.24
N VAL A 145 15.69 -11.75 -1.47
CA VAL A 145 17.08 -12.17 -1.26
C VAL A 145 17.65 -12.83 -2.50
N THR A 146 18.97 -12.81 -2.61
CA THR A 146 19.73 -13.73 -3.46
C THR A 146 20.48 -14.72 -2.58
N VAL A 147 20.56 -15.96 -3.04
CA VAL A 147 21.23 -17.04 -2.33
C VAL A 147 22.62 -17.27 -2.90
N ASP A 148 23.63 -17.30 -2.04
CA ASP A 148 24.99 -17.70 -2.41
C ASP A 148 25.10 -19.22 -2.38
N SER A 149 24.76 -19.85 -3.52
CA SER A 149 24.86 -21.29 -3.73
C SER A 149 26.11 -21.63 -4.55
N ARG A 150 27.24 -21.86 -3.87
CA ARG A 150 28.43 -22.47 -4.52
C ARG A 150 28.20 -23.94 -4.91
N SER A 151 27.17 -24.56 -4.34
CA SER A 151 26.71 -25.91 -4.65
C SER A 151 25.17 -25.90 -4.71
N PRO A 152 24.52 -26.65 -5.61
CA PRO A 152 23.06 -26.67 -5.76
C PRO A 152 22.29 -27.16 -4.51
N GLN A 153 22.98 -27.68 -3.49
CA GLN A 153 22.38 -28.39 -2.37
C GLN A 153 22.59 -27.74 -0.99
N THR A 154 23.37 -26.66 -0.89
CA THR A 154 23.66 -26.04 0.42
C THR A 154 23.65 -24.52 0.31
N VAL A 155 22.55 -23.92 0.77
CA VAL A 155 22.47 -22.47 0.98
C VAL A 155 23.32 -22.13 2.21
N ARG A 156 24.36 -21.33 2.02
CA ARG A 156 25.25 -20.91 3.12
C ARG A 156 24.92 -19.51 3.62
N ALA A 157 24.62 -18.61 2.71
CA ALA A 157 24.37 -17.22 3.00
C ALA A 157 23.31 -16.65 2.08
N ILE A 158 22.64 -15.61 2.56
CA ILE A 158 21.70 -14.80 1.81
C ILE A 158 22.20 -13.36 1.76
N THR A 159 21.90 -12.67 0.68
CA THR A 159 22.14 -11.23 0.54
C THR A 159 20.83 -10.56 0.12
N LEU A 160 20.40 -9.53 0.86
CA LEU A 160 19.20 -8.77 0.48
C LEU A 160 19.41 -8.10 -0.89
N THR A 161 18.38 -8.16 -1.72
CA THR A 161 18.32 -7.38 -2.96
C THR A 161 18.00 -5.92 -2.63
N ALA A 162 18.00 -5.04 -3.64
CA ALA A 162 17.50 -3.67 -3.46
C ALA A 162 16.06 -3.66 -2.91
N LEU A 163 15.21 -4.57 -3.40
CA LEU A 163 13.83 -4.73 -2.92
C LEU A 163 13.78 -5.21 -1.46
N GLY A 164 14.67 -6.12 -1.08
CA GLY A 164 14.77 -6.60 0.30
C GLY A 164 15.28 -5.53 1.27
N ILE A 165 16.20 -4.68 0.83
CA ILE A 165 16.65 -3.52 1.61
C ILE A 165 15.50 -2.52 1.81
N GLU A 166 14.72 -2.22 0.76
CA GLU A 166 13.51 -1.37 0.89
C GLU A 166 12.50 -1.95 1.89
N CYS A 167 12.28 -3.27 1.84
CA CYS A 167 11.43 -3.95 2.81
C CYS A 167 11.99 -3.84 4.23
N GLY A 168 13.31 -3.97 4.39
CA GLY A 168 14.02 -3.91 5.67
C GLY A 168 14.01 -2.53 6.33
N PHE A 169 13.73 -1.46 5.58
CA PHE A 169 13.56 -0.11 6.14
C PHE A 169 12.17 0.16 6.74
N LYS A 170 11.19 -0.75 6.56
CA LYS A 170 9.89 -0.61 7.21
C LYS A 170 9.98 -0.98 8.69
N ASP A 171 9.31 -0.21 9.54
CA ASP A 171 9.16 -0.49 10.97
C ASP A 171 7.66 -0.53 11.33
N PRO A 172 7.11 -1.70 11.72
CA PRO A 172 7.76 -3.01 11.80
C PRO A 172 8.06 -3.62 10.42
N ILE A 173 9.08 -4.47 10.35
CA ILE A 173 9.38 -5.25 9.14
C ILE A 173 8.27 -6.28 8.92
N SER A 174 7.59 -6.19 7.79
CA SER A 174 6.62 -7.20 7.34
C SER A 174 6.76 -7.43 5.84
N VAL A 175 7.41 -8.53 5.45
CA VAL A 175 7.66 -8.87 4.05
C VAL A 175 6.36 -9.11 3.30
N ARG A 176 5.38 -9.78 3.91
CA ARG A 176 4.08 -10.03 3.27
C ARG A 176 3.29 -8.75 3.02
N ASN A 177 3.19 -7.87 4.00
CA ASN A 177 2.50 -6.59 3.83
C ASN A 177 3.24 -5.74 2.80
N PHE A 178 4.57 -5.70 2.86
CA PHE A 178 5.38 -5.04 1.85
C PHE A 178 5.11 -5.57 0.43
N LEU A 179 5.13 -6.89 0.22
CA LEU A 179 4.85 -7.49 -1.08
C LEU A 179 3.40 -7.25 -1.52
N ASN A 180 2.44 -7.23 -0.59
CA ASN A 180 1.05 -6.90 -0.89
C ASN A 180 0.91 -5.44 -1.32
N ASP A 181 1.60 -4.50 -0.67
CA ASP A 181 1.61 -3.08 -1.06
C ASP A 181 2.24 -2.88 -2.45
N GLN A 182 3.22 -3.70 -2.82
CA GLN A 182 3.86 -3.68 -4.14
C GLN A 182 2.97 -4.32 -5.23
N ARG A 183 2.15 -5.32 -4.86
CA ARG A 183 1.23 -6.02 -5.76
C ARG A 183 -0.10 -5.28 -5.93
N GLN A 184 -0.51 -4.52 -4.92
CA GLN A 184 -1.52 -3.50 -5.13
C GLN A 184 -0.92 -2.58 -6.20
N PRO A 185 -1.56 -2.41 -7.37
CA PRO A 185 -1.15 -1.32 -8.24
C PRO A 185 -1.14 -0.12 -7.31
N ARG A 186 0.01 0.56 -7.18
CA ARG A 186 0.00 1.93 -6.65
C ARG A 186 -1.17 2.54 -7.36
N ILE A 187 -2.23 2.85 -6.63
CA ILE A 187 -3.38 3.47 -7.20
C ILE A 187 -2.95 4.92 -7.45
N HIS A 188 -1.99 5.11 -8.35
CA HIS A 188 -2.11 6.14 -9.36
C HIS A 188 -3.43 5.81 -10.02
N ASN A 189 -4.47 6.40 -9.46
CA ASN A 189 -5.75 6.53 -10.08
C ASN A 189 -5.52 7.34 -11.36
N GLU A 190 -4.91 6.72 -12.37
CA GLU A 190 -4.98 7.18 -13.75
C GLU A 190 -6.40 6.87 -14.21
N TRP A 191 -7.33 7.68 -13.73
CA TRP A 191 -8.63 7.74 -14.36
C TRP A 191 -8.47 8.57 -15.62
N SER A 192 -8.62 7.93 -16.78
CA SER A 192 -8.94 8.65 -18.00
C SER A 192 -10.38 9.15 -17.87
N ILE A 193 -10.56 10.33 -17.29
CA ILE A 193 -11.88 10.98 -17.21
C ILE A 193 -12.01 11.86 -18.45
N THR A 194 -12.97 11.56 -19.33
CA THR A 194 -13.41 12.53 -20.33
C THR A 194 -14.24 13.60 -19.60
N VAL A 195 -13.60 14.69 -19.20
CA VAL A 195 -14.28 15.81 -18.55
C VAL A 195 -14.97 16.66 -19.62
N ASN A 196 -16.29 16.52 -19.74
CA ASN A 196 -17.12 17.40 -20.56
C ASN A 196 -17.40 18.71 -19.80
N GLY A 197 -16.38 19.57 -19.68
CA GLY A 197 -16.48 20.90 -19.07
C GLY A 197 -16.32 20.94 -17.55
N GLY A 198 -15.68 22.02 -17.06
CA GLY A 198 -15.43 22.30 -15.63
C GLY A 198 -14.02 21.93 -15.16
N ALA A 199 -13.47 22.70 -14.20
CA ALA A 199 -12.18 22.41 -13.56
C ALA A 199 -12.39 21.44 -12.40
N PRO A 200 -11.95 20.17 -12.49
CA PRO A 200 -12.03 19.26 -11.35
C PRO A 200 -10.98 19.64 -10.30
N GLN A 201 -11.42 20.04 -9.10
CA GLN A 201 -10.54 20.07 -7.93
C GLN A 201 -10.51 18.69 -7.28
N MET A 202 -9.37 18.00 -7.32
CA MET A 202 -9.07 16.88 -6.42
C MET A 202 -7.61 16.91 -5.96
N GLY A 203 -7.38 16.38 -4.75
CA GLY A 203 -6.22 16.62 -3.89
C GLY A 203 -4.83 16.26 -4.43
N GLN A 204 -3.81 16.68 -3.68
CA GLN A 204 -2.39 16.51 -4.02
C GLN A 204 -2.00 15.03 -4.19
N GLY A 205 -1.23 14.72 -5.24
CA GLY A 205 -0.67 13.39 -5.52
C GLY A 205 -1.10 12.73 -6.83
N ASN A 206 -2.02 13.36 -7.58
CA ASN A 206 -2.53 12.82 -8.85
C ASN A 206 -1.81 13.41 -10.08
N THR A 207 -1.44 12.57 -11.04
CA THR A 207 -0.99 12.98 -12.37
C THR A 207 -2.15 12.83 -13.35
N GLN A 208 -2.64 13.95 -13.90
CA GLN A 208 -3.72 13.94 -14.89
C GLN A 208 -3.14 13.86 -16.31
N ASN A 209 -3.40 12.74 -17.00
CA ASN A 209 -3.36 12.69 -18.46
C ASN A 209 -4.73 13.14 -19.00
N ASN A 210 -5.01 14.44 -18.92
CA ASN A 210 -6.25 14.99 -19.48
C ASN A 210 -6.20 14.89 -21.01
N THR A 211 -6.89 13.89 -21.54
CA THR A 211 -7.24 13.91 -22.96
C THR A 211 -8.59 14.63 -23.04
N PHE A 212 -8.55 15.93 -23.39
CA PHE A 212 -9.77 16.66 -23.75
C PHE A 212 -10.35 15.98 -25.00
N GLY A 213 -11.30 15.07 -24.79
CA GLY A 213 -11.97 14.33 -25.85
C GLY A 213 -13.14 15.14 -26.39
N TYR A 214 -12.96 15.76 -27.55
CA TYR A 214 -14.09 16.32 -28.31
C TYR A 214 -14.90 15.16 -28.89
N ASP A 215 -16.23 15.24 -28.81
CA ASP A 215 -17.10 14.36 -29.60
C ASP A 215 -17.07 14.82 -31.07
N PRO A 216 -16.50 14.02 -32.01
CA PRO A 216 -16.42 14.40 -33.41
C PRO A 216 -17.79 14.67 -34.04
N GLN A 217 -18.85 14.04 -33.53
CA GLN A 217 -20.21 14.28 -34.02
C GLN A 217 -20.72 15.66 -33.61
N GLN A 218 -20.40 16.12 -32.39
CA GLN A 218 -20.77 17.46 -31.91
C GLN A 218 -20.04 18.56 -32.68
N LEU A 219 -18.74 18.39 -32.96
CA LEU A 219 -17.98 19.33 -33.80
C LEU A 219 -18.48 19.36 -35.24
N THR A 220 -18.84 18.20 -35.79
CA THR A 220 -19.43 18.12 -37.13
C THR A 220 -20.79 18.82 -37.18
N GLN A 221 -21.63 18.64 -36.15
CA GLN A 221 -22.92 19.32 -36.05
C GLN A 221 -22.75 20.84 -35.93
N PHE A 222 -21.85 21.30 -35.07
CA PHE A 222 -21.52 22.72 -34.92
C PHE A 222 -21.04 23.33 -36.24
N ALA A 223 -20.13 22.67 -36.94
CA ALA A 223 -19.65 23.12 -38.25
C ALA A 223 -20.81 23.30 -39.26
N ARG A 224 -21.78 22.38 -39.28
CA ARG A 224 -22.97 22.50 -40.14
C ARG A 224 -23.88 23.67 -39.73
N GLU A 225 -24.10 23.86 -38.42
CA GLU A 225 -24.91 24.96 -37.89
C GLU A 225 -24.30 26.32 -38.24
N VAL A 226 -22.98 26.48 -38.09
CA VAL A 226 -22.26 27.70 -38.46
C VAL A 226 -22.32 27.94 -39.97
N LEU A 227 -22.17 26.89 -40.80
CA LEU A 227 -22.27 27.02 -42.24
C LEU A 227 -23.67 27.47 -42.70
N ALA A 228 -24.72 26.83 -42.14
CA ALA A 228 -26.11 27.20 -42.43
C ALA A 228 -26.40 28.65 -42.02
N ALA A 229 -25.93 29.05 -40.83
CA ALA A 229 -26.05 30.42 -40.36
C ALA A 229 -25.29 31.41 -41.27
N ALA A 230 -24.07 31.08 -41.68
CA ALA A 230 -23.26 31.90 -42.59
C ALA A 230 -23.95 32.13 -43.93
N HIS A 231 -24.65 31.13 -44.48
CA HIS A 231 -25.42 31.28 -45.72
C HIS A 231 -26.71 32.08 -45.55
N SER A 232 -27.34 32.00 -44.37
CA SER A 232 -28.60 32.72 -44.08
C SER A 232 -28.40 34.16 -43.58
N ALA A 233 -27.20 34.50 -43.09
CA ALA A 233 -26.92 35.79 -42.49
C ALA A 233 -26.71 36.90 -43.53
N ASP A 234 -27.17 38.10 -43.19
CA ASP A 234 -26.95 39.33 -43.95
C ASP A 234 -25.60 39.95 -43.55
N VAL A 235 -24.51 39.33 -44.01
CA VAL A 235 -23.12 39.73 -43.73
C VAL A 235 -22.36 40.03 -45.03
N PRO A 236 -21.34 40.90 -44.99
CA PRO A 236 -20.47 41.15 -46.15
C PRO A 236 -19.86 39.86 -46.70
N GLU A 237 -19.69 39.79 -48.01
CA GLU A 237 -19.22 38.57 -48.68
C GLU A 237 -17.81 38.15 -48.23
N GLU A 238 -16.93 39.11 -47.92
CA GLU A 238 -15.59 38.84 -47.38
C GLU A 238 -15.64 38.15 -46.00
N VAL A 239 -16.61 38.53 -45.18
CA VAL A 239 -16.85 37.96 -43.85
C VAL A 239 -17.45 36.56 -43.98
N ARG A 240 -18.41 36.39 -44.90
CA ARG A 240 -19.01 35.09 -45.24
C ARG A 240 -17.94 34.10 -45.71
N ALA A 241 -17.08 34.52 -46.64
CA ALA A 241 -16.01 33.68 -47.18
C ALA A 241 -15.01 33.23 -46.10
N THR A 242 -14.69 34.12 -45.15
CA THR A 242 -13.79 33.79 -44.02
C THR A 242 -14.39 32.73 -43.10
N VAL A 243 -15.66 32.88 -42.71
CA VAL A 243 -16.35 31.91 -41.85
C VAL A 243 -16.50 30.56 -42.55
N VAL A 244 -16.84 30.56 -43.84
CA VAL A 244 -16.96 29.32 -44.64
C VAL A 244 -15.61 28.61 -44.72
N ALA A 245 -14.51 29.32 -44.98
CA ALA A 245 -13.18 28.74 -45.06
C ALA A 245 -12.72 28.11 -43.73
N ASP A 246 -13.01 28.76 -42.60
CA ASP A 246 -12.71 28.22 -41.26
C ASP A 246 -13.50 26.92 -40.98
N VAL A 247 -14.78 26.90 -41.37
CA VAL A 247 -15.66 25.73 -41.21
C VAL A 247 -15.20 24.57 -42.09
N GLU A 248 -14.85 24.84 -43.35
CA GLU A 248 -14.34 23.82 -44.28
C GLU A 248 -13.01 23.23 -43.79
N ALA A 249 -12.12 24.05 -43.23
CA ALA A 249 -10.87 23.59 -42.63
C ALA A 249 -11.11 22.65 -41.44
N LEU A 250 -12.07 22.97 -40.58
CA LEU A 250 -12.48 22.10 -39.46
C LEU A 250 -13.08 20.78 -39.96
N GLN A 251 -13.96 20.82 -40.97
CA GLN A 251 -14.57 19.61 -41.55
C GLN A 251 -13.54 18.72 -42.24
N ALA A 252 -12.57 19.31 -42.94
CA ALA A 252 -11.49 18.58 -43.60
C ALA A 252 -10.62 17.82 -42.60
N GLU A 253 -10.28 18.44 -41.47
CA GLU A 253 -9.49 17.80 -40.41
C GLU A 253 -10.28 16.67 -39.73
N LEU A 254 -11.59 16.89 -39.46
CA LEU A 254 -12.47 15.87 -38.88
C LEU A 254 -12.74 14.67 -39.81
N ALA A 255 -12.61 14.85 -41.13
CA ALA A 255 -12.79 13.79 -42.12
C ALA A 255 -11.54 12.91 -42.32
N THR A 256 -10.41 13.25 -41.69
CA THR A 256 -9.19 12.43 -41.75
C THR A 256 -9.34 11.15 -40.93
N ALA A 257 -8.61 10.09 -41.31
CA ALA A 257 -8.66 8.80 -40.61
C ALA A 257 -8.06 8.86 -39.18
N ALA A 258 -7.24 9.87 -38.90
CA ALA A 258 -6.63 10.13 -37.60
C ALA A 258 -6.53 11.64 -37.36
N PRO A 259 -7.62 12.32 -36.95
CA PRO A 259 -7.61 13.76 -36.71
C PRO A 259 -6.62 14.15 -35.60
N GLU A 260 -5.84 15.20 -35.82
CA GLU A 260 -4.89 15.68 -34.81
C GLU A 260 -5.63 16.54 -33.76
N SER A 261 -5.67 16.09 -32.50
CA SER A 261 -6.46 16.72 -31.44
C SER A 261 -6.13 18.21 -31.21
N GLY A 262 -4.84 18.57 -31.25
CA GLY A 262 -4.40 19.96 -31.12
C GLY A 262 -4.87 20.84 -32.27
N ARG A 263 -4.92 20.29 -33.49
CA ARG A 263 -5.33 21.01 -34.69
C ARG A 263 -6.84 21.17 -34.77
N VAL A 264 -7.60 20.13 -34.41
CA VAL A 264 -9.05 20.18 -34.28
C VAL A 264 -9.48 21.25 -33.29
N ARG A 265 -8.78 21.37 -32.14
CA ARG A 265 -9.03 22.43 -31.16
C ARG A 265 -8.83 23.83 -31.73
N GLN A 266 -7.69 24.09 -32.36
CA GLN A 266 -7.38 25.40 -32.94
C GLN A 266 -8.40 25.80 -34.01
N LEU A 267 -8.82 24.85 -34.84
CA LEU A 267 -9.83 25.08 -35.88
C LEU A 267 -11.21 25.32 -35.29
N ALA A 268 -11.61 24.58 -34.26
CA ALA A 268 -12.88 24.78 -33.56
C ALA A 268 -12.94 26.15 -32.85
N GLU A 269 -11.85 26.58 -32.20
CA GLU A 269 -11.74 27.90 -31.58
C GLU A 269 -11.85 29.02 -32.63
N ARG A 270 -11.21 28.86 -33.80
CA ARG A 270 -11.33 29.82 -34.91
C ARG A 270 -12.75 29.93 -35.43
N VAL A 271 -13.40 28.80 -35.71
CA VAL A 271 -14.81 28.79 -36.17
C VAL A 271 -15.71 29.47 -35.14
N LEU A 272 -15.53 29.19 -33.84
CA LEU A 272 -16.31 29.81 -32.77
C LEU A 272 -16.09 31.33 -32.69
N GLN A 273 -14.84 31.80 -32.80
CA GLN A 273 -14.51 33.23 -32.79
C GLN A 273 -15.07 33.95 -34.02
N SER A 274 -14.87 33.37 -35.21
CA SER A 274 -15.37 33.90 -36.48
C SER A 274 -16.90 33.96 -36.49
N ALA A 275 -17.57 32.92 -35.98
CA ALA A 275 -19.02 32.91 -35.82
C ALA A 275 -19.52 33.95 -34.81
N ARG A 276 -18.87 34.09 -33.64
CA ARG A 276 -19.23 35.08 -32.61
C ARG A 276 -19.15 36.51 -33.14
N ALA A 277 -18.07 36.83 -33.85
CA ALA A 277 -17.84 38.20 -34.31
C ALA A 277 -18.82 38.63 -35.41
N ASN A 278 -19.33 37.67 -36.19
CA ASN A 278 -19.94 37.97 -37.48
C ASN A 278 -21.37 37.43 -37.68
N LEU A 279 -21.82 36.43 -36.90
CA LEU A 279 -23.09 35.74 -37.11
C LEU A 279 -24.01 35.86 -35.88
N PRO A 280 -24.68 37.01 -35.67
CA PRO A 280 -25.57 37.23 -34.53
C PRO A 280 -26.83 36.35 -34.54
N ALA A 281 -27.14 35.70 -35.68
CA ALA A 281 -28.30 34.82 -35.86
C ALA A 281 -28.07 33.37 -35.40
N LEU A 282 -26.83 32.98 -35.04
CA LEU A 282 -26.59 31.77 -34.25
C LEU A 282 -27.10 32.04 -32.83
N GLY A 283 -28.42 32.05 -32.64
CA GLY A 283 -29.02 32.03 -31.32
C GLY A 283 -28.43 30.84 -30.56
N TRP A 284 -27.48 31.13 -29.67
CA TRP A 284 -26.49 30.21 -29.11
C TRP A 284 -27.08 28.83 -28.83
N THR A 285 -26.93 27.93 -29.80
CA THR A 285 -27.46 26.57 -29.72
C THR A 285 -26.81 25.87 -28.54
N GLY A 286 -27.48 24.85 -27.97
CA GLY A 286 -26.91 24.08 -26.86
C GLY A 286 -25.50 23.55 -27.17
N VAL A 287 -25.21 23.27 -28.45
CA VAL A 287 -23.89 22.83 -28.94
C VAL A 287 -22.84 23.94 -28.90
N ALA A 288 -23.17 25.18 -29.30
CA ALA A 288 -22.26 26.32 -29.22
C ALA A 288 -21.93 26.71 -27.77
N GLN A 289 -22.90 26.58 -26.86
CA GLN A 289 -22.71 26.78 -25.41
C GLN A 289 -21.81 25.70 -24.79
N LEU A 290 -22.03 24.43 -25.14
CA LEU A 290 -21.19 23.32 -24.71
C LEU A 290 -19.75 23.45 -25.23
N LEU A 291 -19.57 23.89 -26.48
CA LEU A 291 -18.24 24.08 -27.07
C LEU A 291 -17.49 25.25 -26.44
N SER A 292 -18.14 26.39 -26.22
CA SER A 292 -17.52 27.49 -25.45
C SER A 292 -17.07 27.05 -24.06
N ALA A 293 -17.93 26.33 -23.32
CA ALA A 293 -17.61 25.84 -21.99
C ALA A 293 -16.44 24.84 -22.00
N SER A 294 -16.34 24.02 -23.05
CA SER A 294 -15.24 23.06 -23.25
C SER A 294 -13.91 23.72 -23.66
N LEU A 295 -13.97 24.84 -24.38
CA LEU A 295 -12.79 25.56 -24.88
C LEU A 295 -12.27 26.60 -23.89
N GLY A 296 -13.03 26.90 -22.82
CA GLY A 296 -12.67 27.92 -21.83
C GLY A 296 -12.81 29.35 -22.36
N THR A 297 -13.43 29.54 -23.51
CA THR A 297 -13.73 30.85 -24.11
C THR A 297 -15.11 31.32 -23.68
N PRO A 298 -15.25 32.36 -22.85
CA PRO A 298 -16.55 32.83 -22.37
C PRO A 298 -17.39 33.38 -23.53
N LEU A 299 -18.69 33.04 -23.56
CA LEU A 299 -19.65 33.57 -24.55
C LEU A 299 -20.10 35.00 -24.29
N PHE A 300 -19.70 35.58 -23.15
CA PHE A 300 -19.93 36.96 -22.76
C PHE A 300 -18.61 37.59 -22.38
#